data_AF-A0A260PAD9-F1
#
_entry.id   AF-A0A260PAD9-F1
#
_cell.length_a   1.000
_cell.length_b   1.000
_cell.length_c   1.000
_cell.angle_alpha   90.00
_cell.angle_beta   90.00
_cell.angle_gamma   90.00
#
_symmetry.space_group_name_H-M   'P 1'
#
loop_
_entity.id
_entity.type
_entity.pdbx_description
1 polymer ?
#
loop_
_entity_poly.entity_id
_entity_poly.type
_entity_poly.pdbx_seq_one_letter_code
_entity_poly.pdbx_strand_id
1 'polypeptide(L)'
;MLELAILGLLLESPMHGYELRKRLTGLLGAFRAFSYGSLYPALRRLQTDGLIAEDAGPDLLVKRRAKRVYQLTPLGRERFAELVADTGPQNYTDDGFGVHLAFFSRTPAEARVRILEGRRRQVEERREGLRDAVAKANGTLDRYTRQLHQLGLESSEREVRWLNEVIAAEQADPNPAPSHTAPSHTAPNRTVKTEGEPDHG
;
A
#
# COMPACT_ATOMS: atom_id res chain seq x y z
N MET A 1 -2.94 -9.21 -6.67
CA MET A 1 -2.53 -7.91 -6.09
C MET A 1 -3.56 -6.80 -6.25
N LEU A 2 -3.92 -6.40 -7.47
CA LEU A 2 -4.89 -5.29 -7.68
C LEU A 2 -6.26 -5.57 -7.05
N GLU A 3 -6.77 -6.80 -7.13
CA GLU A 3 -8.00 -7.23 -6.46
C GLU A 3 -7.97 -6.96 -4.95
N LEU A 4 -6.94 -7.47 -4.24
CA LEU A 4 -6.76 -7.23 -2.80
C LEU A 4 -6.78 -5.74 -2.46
N ALA A 5 -6.07 -4.92 -3.25
CA ALA A 5 -6.01 -3.48 -3.02
C ALA A 5 -7.37 -2.79 -3.25
N ILE A 6 -8.14 -3.20 -4.26
CA ILE A 6 -9.48 -2.66 -4.51
C ILE A 6 -10.43 -3.06 -3.39
N LEU A 7 -10.51 -4.35 -3.05
CA LEU A 7 -11.41 -4.84 -2.02
C LEU A 7 -11.07 -4.24 -0.65
N GLY A 8 -9.78 -4.10 -0.33
CA GLY A 8 -9.31 -3.48 0.91
C GLY A 8 -9.70 -2.01 1.05
N LEU A 9 -9.66 -1.23 -0.04
CA LEU A 9 -10.14 0.15 -0.02
C LEU A 9 -11.67 0.23 0.10
N LEU A 10 -12.40 -0.63 -0.62
CA LEU A 10 -13.87 -0.68 -0.57
C LEU A 10 -14.41 -1.20 0.77
N LEU A 11 -13.57 -1.89 1.55
CA LEU A 11 -13.88 -2.29 2.91
C LEU A 11 -13.99 -1.09 3.86
N GLU A 12 -13.23 -0.01 3.60
CA GLU A 12 -13.26 1.22 4.41
C GLU A 12 -14.51 2.05 4.14
N SER A 13 -14.83 2.27 2.86
CA SER A 13 -16.02 3.02 2.46
C SER A 13 -16.38 2.77 0.99
N PRO A 14 -17.66 2.86 0.61
CA PRO A 14 -18.06 2.97 -0.80
C PRO A 14 -17.40 4.18 -1.45
N MET A 15 -16.95 4.05 -2.70
CA MET A 15 -16.23 5.14 -3.39
C MET A 15 -16.30 5.04 -4.91
N HIS A 16 -16.04 6.17 -5.56
CA HIS A 16 -15.99 6.25 -7.03
C HIS A 16 -14.71 5.65 -7.59
N GLY A 17 -14.77 5.13 -8.83
CA GLY A 17 -13.59 4.59 -9.53
C GLY A 17 -12.40 5.56 -9.64
N TYR A 18 -12.65 6.86 -9.76
CA TYR A 18 -11.58 7.88 -9.76
C TYR A 18 -10.93 8.04 -8.37
N GLU A 19 -11.73 7.98 -7.31
CA GLU A 19 -11.22 8.05 -5.94
C GLU A 19 -10.43 6.78 -5.60
N LEU A 20 -10.93 5.61 -6.00
CA LEU A 20 -10.19 4.33 -5.91
C LEU A 20 -8.81 4.46 -6.53
N ARG A 21 -8.71 4.96 -7.77
CA ARG A 21 -7.42 5.20 -8.43
C ARG A 21 -6.51 6.10 -7.59
N LYS A 22 -7.04 7.22 -7.10
CA LYS A 22 -6.25 8.19 -6.32
C LYS A 22 -5.71 7.55 -5.04
N ARG A 23 -6.55 6.80 -4.31
CA ARG A 23 -6.15 6.09 -3.09
C ARG A 23 -5.18 4.95 -3.37
N LEU A 24 -5.40 4.16 -4.43
CA LEU A 24 -4.47 3.10 -4.86
C LEU A 24 -3.07 3.64 -5.16
N THR A 25 -2.99 4.75 -5.90
CA THR A 25 -1.70 5.41 -6.19
C THR A 25 -1.03 5.95 -4.92
N GLY A 26 -1.81 6.47 -3.97
CA GLY A 26 -1.30 6.94 -2.68
C GLY A 26 -0.77 5.80 -1.81
N LEU A 27 -1.51 4.69 -1.72
CA LEU A 27 -1.19 3.53 -0.89
C LEU A 27 0.02 2.75 -1.42
N LEU A 28 0.15 2.62 -2.74
CA LEU A 28 1.19 1.80 -3.38
C LEU A 28 2.37 2.61 -3.92
N GLY A 29 2.29 3.94 -3.81
CA GLY A 29 3.28 4.86 -4.33
C GLY A 29 3.18 5.08 -5.84
N ALA A 30 3.78 6.19 -6.30
CA ALA A 30 3.71 6.62 -7.70
C ALA A 30 4.31 5.61 -8.68
N PHE A 31 5.32 4.84 -8.25
CA PHE A 31 5.98 3.82 -9.09
C PHE A 31 5.14 2.56 -9.31
N ARG A 32 4.07 2.35 -8.52
CA ARG A 32 3.12 1.25 -8.67
C ARG A 32 1.71 1.73 -8.98
N ALA A 33 1.57 2.95 -9.46
CA ALA A 33 0.30 3.50 -9.88
C ALA A 33 -0.33 2.59 -10.95
N PHE A 34 -1.40 1.88 -10.59
CA PHE A 34 -2.15 1.09 -11.55
C PHE A 34 -2.73 2.00 -12.64
N SER A 35 -2.50 1.63 -13.90
CA SER A 35 -3.00 2.41 -15.03
C SER A 35 -4.54 2.35 -15.09
N TYR A 36 -5.15 3.31 -15.79
CA TYR A 36 -6.60 3.23 -16.08
C TYR A 36 -6.95 1.93 -16.83
N GLY A 37 -6.01 1.42 -17.61
CA GLY A 37 -6.16 0.19 -18.40
C GLY A 37 -6.25 -1.07 -17.55
N SER A 38 -5.80 -1.08 -16.30
CA SER A 38 -5.95 -2.24 -15.41
C SER A 38 -7.09 -2.09 -14.40
N LEU A 39 -7.35 -0.87 -13.90
CA LEU A 39 -8.36 -0.65 -12.86
C LEU A 39 -9.80 -0.96 -13.32
N TYR A 40 -10.25 -0.35 -14.42
CA TYR A 40 -11.65 -0.50 -14.84
C TYR A 40 -12.01 -1.91 -15.32
N PRO A 41 -11.14 -2.62 -16.07
CA PRO A 41 -11.37 -4.03 -16.34
C PRO A 41 -11.42 -4.89 -15.08
N ALA A 42 -10.57 -4.61 -14.08
CA ALA A 42 -10.63 -5.30 -12.80
C ALA A 42 -11.96 -5.04 -12.08
N LEU A 43 -12.42 -3.79 -11.99
CA LEU A 43 -13.71 -3.45 -11.39
C LEU A 43 -14.87 -4.16 -12.08
N ARG A 44 -14.87 -4.23 -13.42
CA ARG A 44 -15.90 -4.98 -14.15
C ARG A 44 -15.88 -6.46 -13.79
N ARG A 45 -14.70 -7.08 -13.68
CA ARG A 45 -14.58 -8.49 -13.26
C ARG A 45 -15.12 -8.70 -11.85
N LEU A 46 -14.68 -7.89 -10.89
CA LEU A 46 -15.16 -7.97 -9.49
C LEU A 46 -16.67 -7.79 -9.37
N GLN A 47 -17.27 -6.95 -10.23
CA GLN A 47 -18.71 -6.76 -10.28
C GLN A 47 -19.43 -7.98 -10.88
N THR A 48 -18.91 -8.54 -11.98
CA THR A 48 -19.42 -9.79 -12.56
C THR A 48 -19.33 -10.95 -11.57
N ASP A 49 -18.26 -11.00 -10.79
CA ASP A 49 -18.00 -12.03 -9.77
C ASP A 49 -18.83 -11.79 -8.48
N GLY A 50 -19.63 -10.72 -8.43
CA GLY A 50 -20.48 -10.39 -7.28
C GLY A 50 -19.72 -9.89 -6.04
N LEU A 51 -18.43 -9.60 -6.16
CA LEU A 51 -17.58 -9.12 -5.06
C LEU A 51 -17.80 -7.64 -4.75
N ILE A 52 -18.25 -6.88 -5.74
CA ILE A 52 -18.62 -5.47 -5.59
C ILE A 52 -19.96 -5.19 -6.27
N ALA A 53 -20.71 -4.24 -5.72
CA ALA A 53 -21.94 -3.73 -6.31
C ALA A 53 -21.73 -2.29 -6.80
N GLU A 54 -22.42 -1.92 -7.87
CA GLU A 54 -22.52 -0.54 -8.35
C GLU A 54 -23.81 0.06 -7.80
N ASP A 55 -23.70 1.07 -6.93
CA ASP A 55 -24.86 1.86 -6.53
C ASP A 55 -25.08 2.96 -7.56
N ALA A 56 -26.19 2.89 -8.28
CA ALA A 56 -26.71 4.01 -9.04
C ALA A 56 -27.41 4.92 -8.05
N GLY A 57 -26.65 5.82 -7.42
CA GLY A 57 -27.21 6.76 -6.44
C GLY A 57 -28.50 7.42 -6.95
N PRO A 58 -29.39 7.88 -6.05
CA PRO A 58 -30.80 8.21 -6.32
C PRO A 58 -31.06 9.33 -7.36
N ASP A 59 -30.03 9.86 -8.00
CA ASP A 59 -30.09 10.95 -8.97
C ASP A 59 -30.31 10.45 -10.42
N LEU A 60 -31.25 9.51 -10.59
CA LEU A 60 -31.61 8.91 -11.89
C LEU A 60 -32.38 9.87 -12.83
N LEU A 61 -32.48 11.15 -12.50
CA LEU A 61 -33.22 12.14 -13.30
C LEU A 61 -32.36 13.02 -14.21
N VAL A 62 -31.03 12.91 -14.17
CA VAL A 62 -30.15 13.64 -15.10
C VAL A 62 -29.33 12.65 -15.93
N LYS A 63 -29.76 12.45 -17.19
CA LYS A 63 -29.03 11.75 -18.26
C LYS A 63 -27.68 12.44 -18.54
N ARG A 64 -26.68 12.28 -17.67
CA ARG A 64 -25.26 12.51 -17.98
C ARG A 64 -24.38 11.95 -16.86
N ARG A 65 -23.82 10.75 -17.10
CA ARG A 65 -22.62 10.27 -16.41
C ARG A 65 -22.75 10.28 -14.87
N ALA A 66 -23.82 9.70 -14.33
CA ALA A 66 -23.92 9.40 -12.91
C ALA A 66 -22.61 8.70 -12.47
N LYS A 67 -21.91 9.28 -11.50
CA LYS A 67 -20.62 8.78 -11.05
C LYS A 67 -20.88 7.46 -10.33
N ARG A 68 -20.50 6.35 -10.96
CA ARG A 68 -20.63 4.99 -10.40
C ARG A 68 -19.93 4.92 -9.05
N VAL A 69 -20.68 4.64 -7.99
CA VAL A 69 -20.14 4.34 -6.66
C VAL A 69 -20.01 2.83 -6.57
N TYR A 70 -18.83 2.34 -6.21
CA TYR A 70 -18.62 0.91 -5.96
C TYR A 70 -18.68 0.66 -4.46
N GLN A 71 -19.31 -0.45 -4.08
CA GLN A 71 -19.44 -0.90 -2.70
C GLN A 71 -19.06 -2.37 -2.58
N LEU A 72 -18.39 -2.73 -1.48
CA LEU A 72 -18.05 -4.11 -1.18
C LEU A 72 -19.29 -4.93 -0.76
N THR A 73 -19.48 -6.10 -1.36
CA THR A 73 -20.56 -7.04 -0.99
C THR A 73 -20.12 -7.96 0.15
N PRO A 74 -21.03 -8.74 0.78
CA PRO A 74 -20.66 -9.79 1.72
C PRO A 74 -19.66 -10.80 1.12
N LEU A 75 -19.90 -11.24 -0.12
CA LEU A 75 -18.99 -12.12 -0.85
C LEU A 75 -17.60 -11.47 -1.05
N GLY A 76 -17.57 -10.17 -1.34
CA GLY A 76 -16.33 -9.40 -1.43
C GLY A 76 -15.55 -9.35 -0.10
N ARG A 77 -16.24 -9.33 1.04
CA ARG A 77 -15.60 -9.36 2.38
C ARG A 77 -14.97 -10.72 2.66
N GLU A 78 -15.68 -11.81 2.35
CA GLU A 78 -15.13 -13.17 2.46
C GLU A 78 -13.90 -13.33 1.58
N ARG A 79 -14.00 -12.90 0.31
CA ARG A 79 -12.87 -12.92 -0.62
C ARG A 79 -11.68 -12.09 -0.13
N PHE A 80 -11.93 -10.91 0.43
CA PHE A 80 -10.86 -10.10 1.03
C PHE A 80 -10.16 -10.85 2.17
N ALA A 81 -10.92 -11.49 3.06
CA ALA A 81 -10.37 -12.27 4.17
C ALA A 81 -9.48 -13.43 3.69
N GLU A 82 -9.88 -14.13 2.63
CA GLU A 82 -9.05 -15.16 1.99
C GLU A 82 -7.75 -14.58 1.45
N LEU A 83 -7.83 -13.46 0.72
CA LEU A 83 -6.68 -12.84 0.05
C LEU A 83 -5.64 -12.31 1.04
N VAL A 84 -6.06 -11.77 2.20
CA VAL A 84 -5.11 -11.31 3.22
C VAL A 84 -4.46 -12.48 3.97
N ALA A 85 -5.13 -13.63 4.06
CA ALA A 85 -4.61 -14.82 4.72
C ALA A 85 -3.73 -15.69 3.80
N ASP A 86 -3.77 -15.46 2.48
CA ASP A 86 -2.94 -16.15 1.50
C ASP A 86 -1.45 -15.86 1.72
N THR A 87 -0.65 -16.92 1.87
CA THR A 87 0.79 -16.83 2.06
C THR A 87 1.58 -17.40 0.87
N GLY A 88 0.98 -17.39 -0.31
CA GLY A 88 1.61 -17.85 -1.54
C GLY A 88 2.79 -16.96 -2.01
N PRO A 89 3.66 -17.47 -2.90
CA PRO A 89 4.90 -16.80 -3.30
C PRO A 89 4.77 -15.41 -3.89
N GLN A 90 3.66 -15.16 -4.58
CA GLN A 90 3.29 -13.87 -5.15
C GLN A 90 3.25 -12.75 -4.10
N ASN A 91 2.98 -13.07 -2.83
CA ASN A 91 2.71 -12.10 -1.77
C ASN A 91 3.97 -11.54 -1.11
N TYR A 92 5.14 -12.12 -1.36
CA TYR A 92 6.43 -11.61 -0.89
C TYR A 92 7.36 -11.15 -2.02
N THR A 93 6.86 -11.11 -3.25
CA THR A 93 7.53 -10.45 -4.38
C THR A 93 7.66 -8.95 -4.16
N ASP A 94 8.56 -8.29 -4.92
CA ASP A 94 8.71 -6.83 -4.85
C ASP A 94 7.33 -6.18 -5.02
N ASP A 95 6.60 -6.53 -6.08
CA ASP A 95 5.29 -5.98 -6.40
C ASP A 95 4.18 -6.34 -5.42
N GLY A 96 4.21 -7.56 -4.89
CA GLY A 96 3.16 -8.09 -4.02
C GLY A 96 3.23 -7.62 -2.57
N PHE A 97 4.43 -7.58 -2.02
CA PHE A 97 4.65 -7.40 -0.58
C PHE A 97 4.07 -6.11 -0.02
N GLY A 98 4.27 -4.99 -0.73
CA GLY A 98 3.80 -3.67 -0.27
C GLY A 98 2.28 -3.56 -0.12
N VAL A 99 1.51 -4.26 -0.97
CA VAL A 99 0.03 -4.29 -0.84
C VAL A 99 -0.38 -5.03 0.41
N HIS A 100 0.25 -6.19 0.68
CA HIS A 100 -0.04 -6.98 1.88
C HIS A 100 0.31 -6.21 3.15
N LEU A 101 1.50 -5.62 3.18
CA LEU A 101 1.96 -4.79 4.29
C LEU A 101 0.95 -3.68 4.64
N ALA A 102 0.36 -3.03 3.64
CA ALA A 102 -0.64 -1.98 3.85
C ALA A 102 -1.94 -2.47 4.52
N PHE A 103 -2.22 -3.78 4.49
CA PHE A 103 -3.40 -4.39 5.08
C PHE A 103 -3.09 -5.34 6.25
N PHE A 104 -1.86 -5.35 6.77
CA PHE A 104 -1.46 -6.21 7.90
C PHE A 104 -2.35 -6.05 9.14
N SER A 105 -2.87 -4.85 9.41
CA SER A 105 -3.85 -4.64 10.50
C SER A 105 -5.12 -5.49 10.38
N ARG A 106 -5.40 -6.06 9.20
CA ARG A 106 -6.54 -6.92 8.89
C ARG A 106 -6.11 -8.34 8.48
N THR A 107 -4.82 -8.64 8.52
CA THR A 107 -4.24 -9.95 8.20
C THR A 107 -4.04 -10.76 9.50
N PRO A 108 -4.36 -12.06 9.54
CA PRO A 108 -4.05 -12.91 10.69
C PRO A 108 -2.55 -12.92 11.03
N ALA A 109 -2.19 -12.93 12.31
CA ALA A 109 -0.80 -12.82 12.77
C ALA A 109 0.13 -13.87 12.15
N GLU A 110 -0.31 -15.13 12.09
CA GLU A 110 0.47 -16.20 11.45
C GLU A 110 0.73 -15.94 9.97
N ALA A 111 -0.24 -15.37 9.25
CA ALA A 111 -0.09 -15.03 7.85
C ALA A 111 0.89 -13.86 7.67
N ARG A 112 0.85 -12.85 8.56
CA ARG A 112 1.83 -11.74 8.55
C ARG A 112 3.25 -12.25 8.71
N VAL A 113 3.50 -13.09 9.72
CA VAL A 113 4.82 -13.69 9.96
C VAL A 113 5.28 -14.50 8.76
N ARG A 114 4.43 -15.37 8.20
CA ARG A 114 4.76 -16.17 7.01
C ARG A 114 5.12 -15.31 5.79
N ILE A 115 4.38 -14.23 5.54
CA ILE A 115 4.66 -13.30 4.43
C ILE A 115 5.98 -12.57 4.67
N LEU A 116 6.23 -12.08 5.89
CA LEU A 116 7.47 -11.40 6.27
C LEU A 116 8.69 -12.33 6.13
N GLU A 117 8.60 -13.58 6.59
CA GLU A 117 9.66 -14.57 6.44
C GLU A 117 9.91 -14.94 4.99
N GLY A 118 8.84 -15.09 4.18
CA GLY A 118 8.96 -15.29 2.74
C GLY A 118 9.69 -14.14 2.06
N ARG A 119 9.36 -12.90 2.44
CA ARG A 119 10.03 -11.69 1.94
C ARG A 119 11.49 -11.67 2.35
N ARG A 120 11.80 -11.99 3.61
CA ARG A 120 13.17 -12.04 4.10
C ARG A 120 14.01 -13.01 3.29
N ARG A 121 13.54 -14.24 3.06
CA ARG A 121 14.26 -15.23 2.25
C ARG A 121 14.58 -14.71 0.85
N GLN A 122 13.60 -14.13 0.16
CA GLN A 122 13.80 -13.60 -1.19
C GLN A 122 14.81 -12.43 -1.22
N VAL A 123 14.77 -11.54 -0.23
CA VAL A 123 15.70 -10.41 -0.16
C VAL A 123 17.11 -10.88 0.23
N GLU A 124 17.23 -11.89 1.08
CA GLU A 124 18.50 -12.52 1.45
C GLU A 124 19.18 -13.18 0.25
N GLU A 125 18.44 -13.95 -0.55
CA GLU A 125 18.92 -14.53 -1.81
C GLU A 125 19.39 -13.44 -2.79
N ARG A 126 18.60 -12.38 -2.95
CA ARG A 126 18.97 -11.22 -3.79
C ARG A 126 20.24 -10.54 -3.28
N ARG A 127 20.36 -10.34 -1.96
CA ARG A 127 21.53 -9.74 -1.31
C ARG A 127 22.78 -10.56 -1.56
N GLU A 128 22.72 -11.89 -1.43
CA GLU A 128 23.84 -12.78 -1.68
C GLU A 128 24.31 -12.69 -3.14
N GLY A 129 23.38 -12.76 -4.10
CA GLY A 129 23.70 -12.59 -5.52
C GLY A 129 24.35 -11.25 -5.85
N LEU A 130 23.88 -10.15 -5.22
CA LEU A 130 24.47 -8.82 -5.38
C LEU A 130 25.86 -8.72 -4.75
N ARG A 131 26.07 -9.33 -3.58
CA ARG A 131 27.38 -9.38 -2.91
C ARG A 131 28.42 -10.08 -3.79
N ASP A 132 28.05 -11.21 -4.38
CA ASP A 132 28.88 -11.93 -5.34
C ASP A 132 29.18 -11.10 -6.59
N ALA A 133 28.18 -10.41 -7.12
CA ALA A 133 28.36 -9.56 -8.29
C ALA A 133 29.29 -8.39 -8.01
N VAL A 134 29.21 -7.77 -6.83
CA VAL A 134 30.13 -6.71 -6.40
C VAL A 134 31.55 -7.25 -6.21
N ALA A 135 31.72 -8.44 -5.60
CA ALA A 135 33.03 -9.06 -5.41
C ALA A 135 33.72 -9.38 -6.76
N LYS A 136 32.96 -9.87 -7.74
CA LYS A 136 33.45 -10.18 -9.10
C LYS A 136 33.70 -8.93 -9.95
N ALA A 137 33.11 -7.79 -9.61
CA ALA A 137 33.22 -6.53 -10.35
C ALA A 137 34.56 -5.78 -10.19
N ASN A 138 35.52 -6.33 -9.43
CA ASN A 138 36.81 -5.69 -9.12
C ASN A 138 37.80 -5.59 -10.30
N GLY A 139 37.41 -5.95 -11.53
CA GLY A 139 38.28 -5.78 -12.71
C GLY A 139 37.57 -5.64 -14.07
N THR A 140 36.31 -6.04 -14.20
CA THR A 140 35.64 -6.21 -15.52
C THR A 140 34.43 -5.33 -15.78
N LEU A 141 33.84 -4.70 -14.75
CA LEU A 141 32.64 -3.87 -14.90
C LEU A 141 32.96 -2.38 -14.94
N ASP A 142 32.24 -1.64 -15.78
CA ASP A 142 32.25 -0.18 -15.79
C ASP A 142 31.87 0.39 -14.41
N ARG A 143 32.39 1.58 -14.11
CA ARG A 143 32.19 2.31 -12.86
C ARG A 143 30.71 2.41 -12.49
N TYR A 144 29.83 2.73 -13.43
CA TYR A 144 28.41 2.94 -13.13
C TYR A 144 27.66 1.63 -12.85
N THR A 145 28.02 0.54 -13.53
CA THR A 145 27.46 -0.78 -13.23
C THR A 145 27.83 -1.24 -11.82
N ARG A 146 29.07 -1.00 -11.39
CA ARG A 146 29.48 -1.27 -10.00
C ARG A 146 28.66 -0.46 -9.00
N GLN A 147 28.43 0.82 -9.27
CA GLN A 147 27.61 1.67 -8.40
C GLN A 147 26.15 1.18 -8.34
N LEU A 148 25.58 0.71 -9.44
CA LEU A 148 24.24 0.14 -9.47
C LEU A 148 24.13 -1.12 -8.60
N HIS A 149 25.11 -2.02 -8.69
CA HIS A 149 25.14 -3.24 -7.87
C HIS A 149 25.32 -2.92 -6.39
N GLN A 150 26.17 -1.94 -6.07
CA GLN A 150 26.39 -1.49 -4.71
C GLN A 150 25.11 -0.88 -4.10
N LEU A 151 24.42 -0.02 -4.84
CA LEU A 151 23.13 0.53 -4.40
C LEU A 151 22.09 -0.57 -4.12
N GLY A 152 22.02 -1.58 -4.99
CA GLY A 152 21.14 -2.73 -4.79
C GLY A 152 21.49 -3.53 -3.53
N LEU A 153 22.78 -3.72 -3.26
CA LEU A 153 23.27 -4.44 -2.09
C LEU A 153 22.90 -3.69 -0.80
N GLU A 154 23.20 -2.40 -0.74
CA GLU A 154 22.87 -1.53 0.40
C GLU A 154 21.36 -1.49 0.67
N SER A 155 20.55 -1.42 -0.39
CA SER A 155 19.09 -1.47 -0.30
C SER A 155 18.61 -2.81 0.27
N SER A 156 19.14 -3.93 -0.21
CA SER A 156 18.75 -5.26 0.25
C SER A 156 19.20 -5.52 1.69
N GLU A 157 20.39 -5.07 2.09
CA GLU A 157 20.86 -5.18 3.48
C GLU A 157 19.98 -4.39 4.45
N ARG A 158 19.58 -3.18 4.08
CA ARG A 158 18.64 -2.37 4.87
C ARG A 158 17.30 -3.08 5.02
N GLU A 159 16.78 -3.62 3.91
CA GLU A 159 15.49 -4.32 3.92
C GLU A 159 15.53 -5.58 4.80
N VAL A 160 16.60 -6.40 4.74
CA VAL A 160 16.75 -7.57 5.63
C VAL A 160 16.76 -7.17 7.11
N ARG A 161 17.49 -6.10 7.47
CA ARG A 161 17.51 -5.61 8.86
C ARG A 161 16.11 -5.22 9.31
N TRP A 162 15.42 -4.40 8.51
CA TRP A 162 14.05 -3.99 8.80
C TRP A 162 13.09 -5.18 8.92
N LEU A 163 13.17 -6.17 8.03
CA LEU A 163 12.35 -7.38 8.11
C LEU A 163 12.59 -8.16 9.39
N ASN A 164 13.84 -8.32 9.82
CA ASN A 164 14.15 -8.99 11.07
C ASN A 164 13.57 -8.26 12.29
N GLU A 165 13.67 -6.93 12.32
CA GLU A 165 13.07 -6.11 13.38
C GLU A 165 11.55 -6.27 13.44
N VAL A 166 10.87 -6.20 12.28
CA VAL A 166 9.41 -6.34 12.21
C VAL A 166 8.96 -7.75 12.56
N ILE A 167 9.65 -8.79 12.10
CA ILE A 167 9.33 -10.19 12.46
C ILE A 167 9.46 -10.39 13.96
N ALA A 168 10.54 -9.89 14.57
CA ALA A 168 10.74 -9.99 16.02
C ALA A 168 9.63 -9.27 16.79
N ALA A 169 9.21 -8.08 16.34
CA ALA A 169 8.12 -7.34 16.94
C ALA A 169 6.77 -8.09 16.84
N GLU A 170 6.46 -8.65 15.66
CA GLU A 170 5.22 -9.42 15.43
C GLU A 170 5.17 -10.72 16.26
N GLN A 171 6.32 -11.33 16.54
CA GLN A 171 6.40 -12.51 17.40
C GLN A 171 6.28 -12.16 18.89
N ALA A 172 6.76 -10.98 19.29
CA ALA A 172 6.66 -10.50 20.67
C ALA A 172 5.25 -9.98 21.01
N ASP A 173 4.60 -9.29 20.08
CA ASP A 173 3.22 -8.81 20.21
C ASP A 173 2.45 -9.03 18.88
N PRO A 174 1.68 -10.13 18.76
CA PRO A 174 0.92 -10.45 17.55
C PRO A 174 -0.35 -9.61 17.41
N ASN A 175 -0.66 -8.67 18.30
CA ASN A 175 -1.79 -7.76 18.15
C ASN A 175 -1.41 -6.32 18.53
N PRO A 176 -0.56 -5.66 17.73
CA PRO A 176 -0.24 -4.27 17.96
C PRO A 176 -1.51 -3.45 17.74
N ALA A 177 -2.07 -2.91 18.83
CA ALA A 177 -3.17 -1.96 18.73
C ALA A 177 -2.74 -0.81 17.80
N PRO A 178 -3.64 -0.27 16.95
CA PRO A 178 -3.27 0.83 16.06
C PRO A 178 -2.88 2.05 16.91
N SER A 179 -1.59 2.31 17.00
CA SER A 179 -1.05 3.53 17.61
C SER A 179 -1.32 4.69 16.67
N HIS A 180 -2.49 5.31 16.84
CA HIS A 180 -2.75 6.65 16.31
C HIS A 180 -1.88 7.66 17.05
N THR A 181 -0.61 7.76 16.68
CA THR A 181 0.20 8.93 17.03
C THR A 181 -0.22 10.05 16.07
N ALA A 182 -1.30 10.75 16.42
CA ALA A 182 -1.64 12.00 15.74
C ALA A 182 -0.51 13.01 15.97
N PRO A 183 0.01 13.68 14.93
CA PRO A 183 0.93 14.79 15.14
C PRO A 183 0.17 15.91 15.85
N SER A 184 0.57 16.19 17.09
CA SER A 184 0.14 17.36 17.84
C SER A 184 0.62 18.61 17.10
N HIS A 185 -0.24 19.13 16.21
CA HIS A 185 -0.09 20.47 15.66
C HIS A 185 -0.38 21.48 16.78
N THR A 186 0.68 21.89 17.48
CA THR A 186 0.67 23.11 18.28
C THR A 186 0.51 24.29 17.32
N ALA A 187 -0.71 24.85 17.24
CA ALA A 187 -0.97 26.09 16.52
C ALA A 187 -0.32 27.28 17.27
N PRO A 188 0.37 28.21 16.59
CA PRO A 188 0.81 29.44 17.22
C PRO A 188 -0.38 30.40 17.38
N ASN A 189 -0.63 30.77 18.63
CA ASN A 189 -1.63 31.74 19.05
C ASN A 189 -1.31 33.13 18.45
N ARG A 190 -2.16 33.62 17.54
CA ARG A 190 -2.08 34.99 17.00
C ARG A 190 -3.05 35.87 17.76
N THR A 191 -2.58 36.49 18.85
CA THR A 191 -3.28 37.60 19.51
C THR A 191 -3.31 38.80 18.57
N VAL A 192 -4.48 39.09 18.02
CA VAL A 192 -4.81 40.35 17.37
C VAL A 192 -5.02 41.38 18.48
N LYS A 193 -4.14 42.38 18.55
CA LYS A 193 -4.33 43.56 19.40
C LYS A 193 -5.04 44.63 18.57
N THR A 194 -6.27 44.91 18.96
CA THR A 194 -7.08 46.07 18.54
C THR A 194 -6.59 47.34 19.25
N GLU A 195 -6.24 48.36 18.49
CA GLU A 195 -6.00 49.77 18.86
C GLU A 195 -5.76 50.43 17.48
N GLY A 196 -6.49 51.40 16.94
CA GLY A 196 -7.31 52.48 17.46
C GLY A 196 -7.23 53.58 16.39
N GLU A 197 -8.37 53.93 15.79
CA GLU A 197 -8.58 55.11 14.91
C GLU A 197 -8.31 56.39 15.71
N PRO A 198 -7.74 57.48 15.13
CA PRO A 198 -8.48 58.47 14.32
C PRO A 198 -7.58 59.10 13.21
N ASP A 199 -7.90 60.11 12.40
CA ASP A 199 -8.97 61.08 12.25
C ASP A 199 -8.87 61.64 10.80
N HIS A 200 -9.91 62.34 10.37
CA HIS A 200 -10.09 62.99 9.07
C HIS A 200 -9.00 63.98 8.64
N GLY A 201 -8.74 63.98 7.32
CA GLY A 201 -8.00 65.01 6.57
C GLY A 201 -8.23 64.84 5.08
#